data_AF-A0A957NVU0-F1
#
_entry.id   AF-A0A957NVU0-F1
#
_cell.length_a   1.000
_cell.length_b   1.000
_cell.length_c   1.000
_cell.angle_alpha   90.00
_cell.angle_beta   90.00
_cell.angle_gamma   90.00
#
_symmetry.space_group_name_H-M   'P 1'
#
loop_
_entity.id
_entity.type
_entity.pdbx_description
1 polymer ?
#
loop_
_entity_poly.entity_id
_entity_poly.type
_entity_poly.pdbx_seq_one_letter_code
_entity_poly.pdbx_strand_id
1 'polypeptide(L)'
;QVIGLDETLSLPLKLHTDTTPQIIKLETEDVPEGWTVTLRGANRIVGSAYVQPGTESSVDLKIEPPADVASGDYQFSVIAKGKDIESVLPIELTVKERVPARLAMSIDLPTKRGKPDSTFTYDVSLVNEGDEDLQVSLTGDTPGAVQLTFKLNGQEIEELPVAANATQRISVEAKPLSDLQAGNYPITLHALAGDIKADLDLTAEVVGQPTLTVSAPDGRLSADAYAGRDTPLKVIVENTGTAPARGIEISGSQPNGWALDFTPAQIDEIDPGQQVEVTANVHPADKAVAGDYMMTVRAKPADA
;
A
#
# COMPACT_ATOMS: atom_id res chain seq x y z
N GLN A 1 4.66 -38.16 13.62
CA GLN A 1 5.33 -36.98 13.01
C GLN A 1 4.26 -36.09 12.38
N VAL A 2 4.55 -34.81 12.13
CA VAL A 2 3.61 -33.90 11.44
C VAL A 2 4.19 -33.56 10.07
N ILE A 3 3.39 -33.72 9.02
CA ILE A 3 3.77 -33.36 7.65
C ILE A 3 2.69 -32.46 7.03
N GLY A 4 3.09 -31.58 6.11
CA GLY A 4 2.15 -30.82 5.29
C GLY A 4 1.55 -31.67 4.17
N LEU A 5 0.47 -31.17 3.55
CA LEU A 5 0.00 -31.69 2.27
C LEU A 5 1.15 -31.69 1.24
N ASP A 6 1.22 -32.73 0.41
CA ASP A 6 2.24 -32.95 -0.64
C ASP A 6 3.68 -33.21 -0.16
N GLU A 7 3.92 -33.39 1.14
CA GLU A 7 5.26 -33.66 1.66
C GLU A 7 5.58 -35.16 1.67
N THR A 8 6.76 -35.51 1.16
CA THR A 8 7.31 -36.87 1.24
C THR A 8 8.19 -37.01 2.47
N LEU A 9 7.94 -38.04 3.28
CA LEU A 9 8.69 -38.30 4.50
C LEU A 9 9.67 -39.48 4.31
N SER A 10 10.88 -39.36 4.85
CA SER A 10 11.88 -40.44 4.87
C SER A 10 12.39 -40.66 6.29
N LEU A 11 12.18 -41.87 6.83
CA LEU A 11 12.55 -42.23 8.19
C LEU A 11 13.61 -43.33 8.19
N PRO A 12 14.81 -43.10 8.78
CA PRO A 12 15.80 -44.15 8.92
C PRO A 12 15.35 -45.16 9.99
N LEU A 13 15.20 -46.42 9.59
CA LEU A 13 14.94 -47.55 10.48
C LEU A 13 16.24 -48.31 10.75
N LYS A 14 16.45 -48.67 12.01
CA LYS A 14 17.59 -49.48 12.45
C LYS A 14 17.14 -50.90 12.76
N LEU A 15 17.80 -51.85 12.12
CA LEU A 15 17.62 -53.28 12.33
C LEU A 15 18.81 -53.81 13.11
N HIS A 16 18.52 -54.56 14.17
CA HIS A 16 19.51 -55.15 15.05
C HIS A 16 19.09 -56.55 15.48
N THR A 17 20.07 -57.44 15.69
CA THR A 17 19.87 -58.78 16.24
C THR A 17 21.02 -59.09 17.20
N ASP A 18 20.73 -59.73 18.34
CA ASP A 18 21.75 -60.14 19.32
C ASP A 18 22.23 -61.59 19.13
N THR A 19 21.60 -62.33 18.22
CA THR A 19 21.74 -63.79 18.15
C THR A 19 22.66 -64.22 17.00
N THR A 20 22.10 -64.81 15.94
CA THR A 20 22.82 -65.24 14.75
C THR A 20 22.53 -64.30 13.58
N PRO A 21 23.44 -64.22 12.59
CA PRO A 21 23.15 -63.49 11.36
C PRO A 21 21.89 -64.05 10.69
N GLN A 22 21.01 -63.16 10.27
CA GLN A 22 19.74 -63.56 9.68
C GLN A 22 19.25 -62.53 8.65
N ILE A 23 18.45 -63.03 7.72
CA ILE A 23 17.68 -62.19 6.79
C ILE A 23 16.40 -61.80 7.51
N ILE A 24 16.20 -60.49 7.69
CA ILE A 24 14.96 -59.92 8.21
C ILE A 24 14.11 -59.51 7.02
N LYS A 25 12.95 -60.15 6.86
CA LYS A 25 11.93 -59.73 5.90
C LYS A 25 11.21 -58.49 6.45
N LEU A 26 10.97 -57.51 5.60
CA LEU A 26 10.33 -56.26 5.98
C LEU A 26 9.03 -56.11 5.20
N GLU A 27 7.97 -55.80 5.92
CA GLU A 27 6.61 -55.65 5.39
C GLU A 27 5.96 -54.41 6.00
N THR A 28 4.93 -53.89 5.35
CA THR A 28 4.08 -52.82 5.88
C THR A 28 2.66 -53.35 5.98
N GLU A 29 1.97 -53.02 7.06
CA GLU A 29 0.59 -53.43 7.35
C GLU A 29 -0.27 -52.21 7.66
N ASP A 30 -1.57 -52.29 7.34
CA ASP A 30 -2.55 -51.23 7.54
C ASP A 30 -2.19 -49.89 6.89
N VAL A 31 -1.50 -49.92 5.75
CA VAL A 31 -1.19 -48.71 4.98
C VAL A 31 -2.49 -48.07 4.49
N PRO A 32 -2.73 -46.78 4.76
CA PRO A 32 -3.95 -46.11 4.32
C PRO A 32 -4.11 -46.16 2.79
N GLU A 33 -5.35 -46.18 2.32
CA GLU A 33 -5.65 -46.30 0.90
C GLU A 33 -5.03 -45.15 0.09
N GLY A 34 -4.40 -45.47 -1.04
CA GLY A 34 -3.75 -44.50 -1.93
C GLY A 34 -2.34 -44.08 -1.52
N TRP A 35 -1.88 -44.42 -0.30
CA TRP A 35 -0.54 -44.09 0.16
C TRP A 35 0.52 -45.01 -0.44
N THR A 36 1.65 -44.42 -0.83
CA THR A 36 2.82 -45.18 -1.28
C THR A 36 3.85 -45.24 -0.16
N VAL A 37 4.05 -46.43 0.41
CA VAL A 37 5.03 -46.68 1.46
C VAL A 37 6.07 -47.68 0.94
N THR A 38 7.34 -47.30 0.92
CA THR A 38 8.43 -48.15 0.43
C THR A 38 9.60 -48.21 1.41
N LEU A 39 10.19 -49.39 1.53
CA LEU A 39 11.41 -49.62 2.30
C LEU A 39 12.60 -49.62 1.36
N ARG A 40 13.62 -48.81 1.66
CA ARG A 40 14.76 -48.58 0.78
C ARG A 40 16.09 -48.87 1.44
N GLY A 41 16.92 -49.67 0.77
CA GLY A 41 18.31 -49.91 1.12
C GLY A 41 19.22 -49.43 -0.01
N ALA A 42 20.20 -48.57 0.29
CA ALA A 42 21.07 -47.96 -0.73
C ALA A 42 20.26 -47.33 -1.89
N ASN A 43 19.18 -46.62 -1.56
CA ASN A 43 18.23 -45.97 -2.48
C ASN A 43 17.49 -46.90 -3.48
N ARG A 44 17.46 -48.21 -3.22
CA ARG A 44 16.62 -49.17 -3.97
C ARG A 44 15.56 -49.75 -3.07
N ILE A 45 14.38 -50.05 -3.62
CA ILE A 45 13.32 -50.74 -2.88
C ILE A 45 13.80 -52.13 -2.49
N VAL A 46 13.66 -52.48 -1.22
CA VAL A 46 14.08 -53.77 -0.65
C VAL A 46 12.93 -54.41 0.11
N GLY A 47 12.79 -55.73 0.02
CA GLY A 47 11.85 -56.52 0.83
C GLY A 47 12.49 -57.20 2.03
N SER A 48 13.81 -57.08 2.19
CA SER A 48 14.56 -57.71 3.27
C SER A 48 15.94 -57.08 3.43
N ALA A 49 16.51 -57.20 4.63
CA ALA A 49 17.90 -56.83 4.91
C ALA A 49 18.61 -57.97 5.64
N TYR A 50 19.91 -58.16 5.35
CA TYR A 50 20.76 -59.07 6.10
C TYR A 50 21.36 -58.34 7.30
N VAL A 51 21.16 -58.88 8.50
CA VAL A 51 21.58 -58.25 9.75
C VAL A 51 22.55 -59.19 10.47
N GLN A 52 23.73 -58.66 10.83
CA GLN A 52 24.71 -59.41 11.61
C GLN A 52 24.56 -59.11 13.12
N PRO A 53 24.92 -60.05 14.00
CA PRO A 53 24.90 -59.81 15.43
C PRO A 53 25.88 -58.70 15.83
N GLY A 54 25.42 -57.80 16.70
CA GLY A 54 26.24 -56.70 17.21
C GLY A 54 26.54 -55.59 16.20
N THR A 55 25.86 -55.57 15.03
CA THR A 55 25.89 -54.45 14.09
C THR A 55 24.48 -54.01 13.72
N GLU A 56 24.33 -52.72 13.41
CA GLU A 56 23.07 -52.17 12.91
C GLU A 56 23.05 -52.17 11.38
N SER A 57 21.94 -52.61 10.81
CA SER A 57 21.63 -52.41 9.39
C SER A 57 20.58 -51.31 9.25
N SER A 58 20.77 -50.39 8.32
CA SER A 58 19.86 -49.26 8.10
C SER A 58 18.99 -49.50 6.88
N VAL A 59 17.69 -49.22 7.00
CA VAL A 59 16.73 -49.19 5.89
C VAL A 59 15.90 -47.91 6.03
N ASP A 60 15.68 -47.19 4.95
CA ASP A 60 14.87 -45.97 4.98
C ASP A 60 13.41 -46.29 4.62
N LEU A 61 12.49 -45.89 5.47
CA LEU A 61 11.05 -45.92 5.20
C LEU A 61 10.66 -44.62 4.49
N LYS A 62 10.31 -44.71 3.22
CA LYS A 62 9.81 -43.60 2.42
C LYS A 62 8.29 -43.64 2.35
N ILE A 63 7.65 -42.53 2.70
CA ILE A 63 6.19 -42.39 2.82
C ILE A 63 5.77 -41.23 1.91
N GLU A 64 4.89 -41.53 0.96
CA GLU A 64 4.33 -40.58 -0.01
C GLU A 64 2.79 -40.63 0.10
N PRO A 65 2.17 -39.67 0.82
CA PRO A 65 0.72 -39.51 0.83
C PRO A 65 0.20 -39.14 -0.58
N PRO A 66 -1.04 -39.49 -0.94
CA PRO A 66 -1.65 -39.02 -2.18
C PRO A 66 -1.89 -37.49 -2.12
N ALA A 67 -1.94 -36.83 -3.28
CA ALA A 67 -2.07 -35.36 -3.37
C ALA A 67 -3.40 -34.83 -2.81
N ASP A 68 -4.43 -35.67 -2.73
CA ASP A 68 -5.76 -35.36 -2.21
C ASP A 68 -5.98 -35.89 -0.78
N VAL A 69 -4.90 -36.23 -0.06
CA VAL A 69 -4.97 -36.71 1.32
C VAL A 69 -5.67 -35.68 2.22
N ALA A 70 -6.67 -36.12 2.98
CA ALA A 70 -7.34 -35.26 3.95
C ALA A 70 -6.44 -34.99 5.16
N SER A 71 -6.60 -33.83 5.81
CA SER A 71 -5.98 -33.63 7.11
C SER A 71 -6.53 -34.60 8.15
N GLY A 72 -5.67 -35.03 9.06
CA GLY A 72 -6.01 -36.01 10.08
C GLY A 72 -4.82 -36.81 10.56
N ASP A 73 -5.09 -37.73 11.48
CA ASP A 73 -4.10 -38.66 12.01
C ASP A 73 -4.23 -40.02 11.30
N TYR A 74 -3.08 -40.52 10.84
CA TYR A 74 -2.95 -41.78 10.12
C TYR A 74 -1.98 -42.69 10.87
N GLN A 75 -2.30 -43.98 10.89
CA GLN A 75 -1.48 -45.00 11.54
C GLN A 75 -1.31 -46.20 10.61
N PHE A 76 -0.10 -46.74 10.57
CA PHE A 76 0.21 -48.01 9.92
C PHE A 76 1.43 -48.62 10.61
N SER A 77 1.76 -49.88 10.31
CA SER A 77 2.87 -50.57 10.97
C SER A 77 3.93 -51.03 9.98
N VAL A 78 5.19 -50.99 10.42
CA VAL A 78 6.29 -51.70 9.75
C VAL A 78 6.60 -52.97 10.53
N ILE A 79 6.62 -54.10 9.84
CA ILE A 79 6.85 -55.42 10.43
C ILE A 79 8.20 -55.95 9.98
N ALA A 80 9.00 -56.40 10.93
CA ALA A 80 10.27 -57.07 10.73
C ALA A 80 10.17 -58.53 11.17
N LYS A 81 10.25 -59.47 10.23
CA LYS A 81 10.18 -60.92 10.47
C LYS A 81 11.53 -61.59 10.25
N GLY A 82 12.12 -62.08 11.34
CA GLY A 82 13.28 -62.96 11.34
C GLY A 82 12.86 -64.43 11.35
N LYS A 83 13.79 -65.33 11.68
CA LYS A 83 13.53 -66.78 11.65
C LYS A 83 12.50 -67.22 12.70
N ASP A 84 12.63 -66.73 13.92
CA ASP A 84 11.79 -67.08 15.08
C ASP A 84 11.39 -65.82 15.88
N ILE A 85 11.54 -64.64 15.28
CA ILE A 85 11.26 -63.35 15.90
C ILE A 85 10.42 -62.49 14.96
N GLU A 86 9.49 -61.74 15.53
CA GLU A 86 8.69 -60.74 14.84
C GLU A 86 8.69 -59.47 15.68
N SER A 87 8.89 -58.33 15.04
CA SER A 87 8.84 -57.02 15.66
C SER A 87 7.94 -56.11 14.85
N VAL A 88 7.10 -55.35 15.53
CA VAL A 88 6.13 -54.43 14.94
C VAL A 88 6.47 -53.02 15.42
N LEU A 89 6.68 -52.12 14.47
CA LEU A 89 6.89 -50.70 14.72
C LEU A 89 5.67 -49.91 14.25
N PRO A 90 4.83 -49.39 15.18
CA PRO A 90 3.74 -48.50 14.79
C PRO A 90 4.30 -47.16 14.32
N ILE A 91 3.76 -46.66 13.21
CA ILE A 91 4.04 -45.35 12.64
C ILE A 91 2.81 -44.48 12.79
N GLU A 92 2.94 -43.37 13.50
CA GLU A 92 1.89 -42.35 13.64
C GLU A 92 2.27 -41.09 12.86
N LEU A 93 1.37 -40.64 12.01
CA LEU A 93 1.57 -39.51 11.12
C LEU A 93 0.34 -38.61 11.11
N THR A 94 0.54 -37.34 11.46
CA THR A 94 -0.48 -36.30 11.40
C THR A 94 -0.26 -35.50 10.13
N VAL A 95 -1.24 -35.52 9.23
CA VAL A 95 -1.28 -34.66 8.05
C VAL A 95 -2.08 -33.41 8.40
N LYS A 96 -1.51 -32.23 8.20
CA LYS A 96 -2.23 -30.97 8.37
C LYS A 96 -2.40 -30.27 7.03
N GLU A 97 -3.57 -29.65 6.83
CA GLU A 97 -3.73 -28.66 5.75
C GLU A 97 -2.74 -27.53 6.00
N ARG A 98 -1.97 -27.14 4.96
CA ARG A 98 -1.24 -25.87 4.99
C ARG A 98 -2.23 -24.76 4.70
N VAL A 99 -2.23 -23.71 5.49
CA VAL A 99 -3.00 -22.51 5.16
C VAL A 99 -2.36 -21.89 3.91
N PRO A 100 -3.11 -21.74 2.80
CA PRO A 100 -2.59 -21.12 1.59
C PRO A 100 -2.05 -19.73 1.89
N ALA A 101 -0.95 -19.37 1.24
CA ALA A 101 -0.34 -18.07 1.42
C ALA A 101 -1.34 -16.95 1.05
N ARG A 102 -1.57 -16.05 2.00
CA ARG A 102 -2.55 -14.97 1.90
C ARG A 102 -2.01 -13.71 2.56
N LEU A 103 -2.11 -12.59 1.85
CA LEU A 103 -1.78 -11.27 2.37
C LEU A 103 -3.05 -10.47 2.64
N ALA A 104 -3.01 -9.62 3.66
CA ALA A 104 -4.05 -8.64 3.95
C ALA A 104 -3.44 -7.33 4.43
N MET A 105 -4.05 -6.20 4.06
CA MET A 105 -3.68 -4.87 4.56
C MET A 105 -4.87 -4.23 5.27
N SER A 106 -4.58 -3.46 6.33
CA SER A 106 -5.60 -2.74 7.09
C SER A 106 -5.07 -1.45 7.70
N ILE A 107 -5.98 -0.51 7.97
CA ILE A 107 -5.70 0.78 8.61
C ILE A 107 -6.95 1.30 9.33
N ASP A 108 -6.76 2.02 10.44
CA ASP A 108 -7.86 2.63 11.19
C ASP A 108 -8.38 3.94 10.57
N LEU A 109 -7.47 4.74 10.01
CA LEU A 109 -7.75 6.05 9.43
C LEU A 109 -7.31 6.08 7.96
N PRO A 110 -8.12 5.54 7.03
CA PRO A 110 -7.80 5.51 5.61
C PRO A 110 -7.83 6.90 4.96
N THR A 111 -8.52 7.87 5.58
CA THR A 111 -8.57 9.25 5.12
C THR A 111 -7.78 10.17 6.05
N LYS A 112 -6.90 10.98 5.48
CA LYS A 112 -6.13 12.00 6.21
C LYS A 112 -6.36 13.36 5.57
N ARG A 113 -6.61 14.37 6.41
CA ARG A 113 -6.88 15.74 5.98
C ARG A 113 -5.68 16.65 6.24
N GLY A 114 -5.32 17.49 5.27
CA GLY A 114 -4.12 18.31 5.32
C GLY A 114 -4.19 19.57 4.45
N LYS A 115 -3.13 20.38 4.52
CA LYS A 115 -2.92 21.54 3.65
C LYS A 115 -2.36 21.10 2.28
N PRO A 116 -2.35 21.98 1.26
CA PRO A 116 -1.80 21.69 -0.07
C PRO A 116 -0.40 21.08 -0.12
N ASP A 117 0.45 21.43 0.85
CA ASP A 117 1.86 21.05 0.96
C ASP A 117 2.12 19.95 2.00
N SER A 118 1.07 19.44 2.64
CA SER A 118 1.21 18.49 3.74
C SER A 118 1.67 17.12 3.25
N THR A 119 2.63 16.52 3.95
CA THR A 119 2.89 15.07 3.84
C THR A 119 1.80 14.32 4.60
N PHE A 120 1.12 13.40 3.93
CA PHE A 120 0.10 12.54 4.52
C PHE A 120 0.74 11.22 4.94
N THR A 121 0.70 10.92 6.23
CA THR A 121 1.29 9.69 6.79
C THR A 121 0.21 8.70 7.23
N TYR A 122 0.35 7.46 6.80
CA TYR A 122 -0.57 6.35 7.07
C TYR A 122 0.17 5.21 7.75
N ASP A 123 -0.37 4.71 8.87
CA ASP A 123 0.17 3.55 9.57
C ASP A 123 -0.63 2.31 9.11
N VAL A 124 -0.04 1.54 8.20
CA VAL A 124 -0.68 0.38 7.58
C VAL A 124 -0.18 -0.91 8.25
N SER A 125 -1.10 -1.81 8.56
CA SER A 125 -0.79 -3.15 9.05
C SER A 125 -0.90 -4.15 7.91
N LEU A 126 0.23 -4.78 7.56
CA LEU A 126 0.35 -5.85 6.57
C LEU A 126 0.45 -7.19 7.29
N VAL A 127 -0.45 -8.12 6.98
CA VAL A 127 -0.52 -9.44 7.62
C VAL A 127 -0.25 -10.52 6.58
N ASN A 128 0.60 -11.49 6.94
CA ASN A 128 0.70 -12.78 6.26
C ASN A 128 -0.12 -13.79 7.06
N GLU A 129 -1.23 -14.24 6.50
CA GLU A 129 -2.13 -15.22 7.11
C GLU A 129 -1.81 -16.66 6.67
N GLY A 130 -0.74 -16.85 5.89
CA GLY A 130 -0.24 -18.16 5.50
C GLY A 130 0.76 -18.75 6.50
N ASP A 131 1.06 -20.02 6.29
CA ASP A 131 2.01 -20.79 7.12
C ASP A 131 3.46 -20.75 6.62
N GLU A 132 3.75 -19.96 5.58
CA GLU A 132 5.08 -19.79 5.01
C GLU A 132 5.51 -18.32 5.03
N ASP A 133 6.80 -18.07 5.22
CA ASP A 133 7.37 -16.72 5.15
C ASP A 133 7.29 -16.18 3.72
N LEU A 134 6.91 -14.90 3.58
CA LEU A 134 6.76 -14.24 2.29
C LEU A 134 7.72 -13.06 2.17
N GLN A 135 8.39 -12.94 1.01
CA GLN A 135 9.06 -11.71 0.62
C GLN A 135 8.03 -10.83 -0.12
N VAL A 136 7.66 -9.69 0.48
CA VAL A 136 6.58 -8.84 -0.02
C VAL A 136 7.14 -7.56 -0.62
N SER A 137 6.82 -7.27 -1.87
CA SER A 137 7.07 -5.98 -2.53
C SER A 137 5.90 -5.01 -2.29
N LEU A 138 6.22 -3.74 -2.02
CA LEU A 138 5.28 -2.67 -1.76
C LEU A 138 5.30 -1.65 -2.91
N THR A 139 4.13 -1.37 -3.47
CA THR A 139 3.94 -0.34 -4.49
C THR A 139 2.63 0.40 -4.25
N GLY A 140 2.36 1.45 -5.01
CA GLY A 140 1.06 2.09 -4.97
C GLY A 140 0.81 3.05 -6.13
N ASP A 141 -0.47 3.22 -6.43
CA ASP A 141 -0.97 4.13 -7.44
C ASP A 141 -1.40 5.45 -6.78
N THR A 142 -0.97 6.57 -7.37
CA THR A 142 -1.39 7.91 -6.93
C THR A 142 -1.81 8.82 -8.09
N PRO A 143 -2.78 9.72 -7.86
CA PRO A 143 -3.17 10.76 -8.80
C PRO A 143 -2.22 11.95 -8.72
N GLY A 144 -1.92 12.53 -9.88
CA GLY A 144 -1.16 13.78 -9.98
C GLY A 144 0.31 13.61 -9.58
N ALA A 145 0.89 14.65 -8.97
CA ALA A 145 2.30 14.73 -8.64
C ALA A 145 2.52 14.43 -7.14
N VAL A 146 2.17 13.22 -6.69
CA VAL A 146 2.39 12.76 -5.31
C VAL A 146 3.46 11.67 -5.31
N GLN A 147 4.45 11.80 -4.43
CA GLN A 147 5.47 10.77 -4.21
C GLN A 147 5.04 9.88 -3.03
N LEU A 148 5.02 8.56 -3.26
CA LEU A 148 4.85 7.57 -2.20
C LEU A 148 6.20 7.07 -1.70
N THR A 149 6.31 6.94 -0.39
CA THR A 149 7.47 6.34 0.28
C THR A 149 6.98 5.39 1.37
N PHE A 150 7.47 4.15 1.36
CA PHE A 150 7.19 3.17 2.41
C PHE A 150 8.35 3.13 3.40
N LYS A 151 8.04 3.09 4.70
CA LYS A 151 9.03 3.06 5.77
C LYS A 151 8.76 1.97 6.78
N LEU A 152 9.82 1.29 7.19
CA LEU A 152 9.83 0.37 8.32
C LEU A 152 10.89 0.83 9.32
N ASN A 153 10.48 1.08 10.57
CA ASN A 153 11.37 1.61 11.63
C ASN A 153 12.14 2.88 11.20
N GLY A 154 11.51 3.73 10.37
CA GLY A 154 12.07 4.98 9.87
C GLY A 154 13.00 4.86 8.66
N GLN A 155 13.28 3.65 8.17
CA GLN A 155 14.05 3.42 6.95
C GLN A 155 13.13 3.21 5.75
N GLU A 156 13.47 3.81 4.62
CA GLU A 156 12.77 3.61 3.35
C GLU A 156 13.00 2.19 2.82
N ILE A 157 11.91 1.56 2.37
CA ILE A 157 11.90 0.19 1.87
C ILE A 157 11.00 0.10 0.63
N GLU A 158 11.29 -0.85 -0.25
CA GLU A 158 10.41 -1.26 -1.36
C GLU A 158 9.93 -2.70 -1.19
N GLU A 159 10.56 -3.46 -0.29
CA GLU A 159 10.25 -4.83 0.02
C GLU A 159 10.57 -5.17 1.48
N LEU A 160 9.89 -6.19 2.02
CA LEU A 160 10.18 -6.72 3.35
C LEU A 160 9.80 -8.20 3.47
N PRO A 161 10.53 -8.98 4.29
CA PRO A 161 10.09 -10.30 4.70
C PRO A 161 8.96 -10.20 5.74
N VAL A 162 7.89 -10.96 5.53
CA VAL A 162 6.77 -11.10 6.45
C VAL A 162 6.63 -12.58 6.81
N ALA A 163 7.01 -12.91 8.05
CA ALA A 163 6.97 -14.28 8.53
C ALA A 163 5.55 -14.86 8.52
N ALA A 164 5.44 -16.18 8.48
CA ALA A 164 4.16 -16.90 8.62
C ALA A 164 3.37 -16.39 9.84
N ASN A 165 2.07 -16.15 9.65
CA ASN A 165 1.16 -15.66 10.70
C ASN A 165 1.59 -14.33 11.37
N ALA A 166 2.51 -13.56 10.77
CA ALA A 166 3.03 -12.32 11.34
C ALA A 166 2.33 -11.07 10.77
N THR A 167 2.32 -10.02 11.57
CA THR A 167 1.89 -8.68 11.18
C THR A 167 3.07 -7.72 11.19
N GLN A 168 3.25 -6.97 10.11
CA GLN A 168 4.21 -5.88 10.01
C GLN A 168 3.47 -4.54 9.96
N ARG A 169 3.97 -3.57 10.73
CA ARG A 169 3.48 -2.19 10.67
C ARG A 169 4.41 -1.35 9.83
N ILE A 170 3.89 -0.83 8.74
CA ILE A 170 4.61 0.02 7.79
C ILE A 170 4.02 1.43 7.83
N SER A 171 4.88 2.43 7.75
CA SER A 171 4.46 3.82 7.59
C SER A 171 4.53 4.19 6.13
N VAL A 172 3.43 4.71 5.58
CA VAL A 172 3.34 5.13 4.17
C VAL A 172 3.21 6.64 4.15
N GLU A 173 4.17 7.31 3.52
CA GLU A 173 4.17 8.76 3.33
C GLU A 173 3.76 9.09 1.90
N ALA A 174 2.71 9.88 1.75
CA ALA A 174 2.28 10.47 0.49
C ALA A 174 2.62 11.96 0.53
N LYS A 175 3.63 12.36 -0.25
CA LYS A 175 4.17 13.72 -0.26
C LYS A 175 3.85 14.42 -1.60
N PRO A 176 3.14 15.55 -1.60
CA PRO A 176 2.99 16.36 -2.80
C PRO A 176 4.35 16.89 -3.32
N LEU A 177 4.55 16.84 -4.64
CA LEU A 177 5.70 17.43 -5.33
C LEU A 177 5.49 18.93 -5.63
N SER A 178 4.25 19.40 -5.56
CA SER A 178 3.82 20.79 -5.64
C SER A 178 2.52 20.96 -4.84
N ASP A 179 2.12 22.19 -4.56
CA ASP A 179 0.85 22.47 -3.88
C ASP A 179 -0.33 21.81 -4.60
N LEU A 180 -1.09 21.01 -3.86
CA LEU A 180 -2.31 20.39 -4.35
C LEU A 180 -3.48 21.38 -4.25
N GLN A 181 -4.37 21.34 -5.24
CA GLN A 181 -5.66 22.02 -5.14
C GLN A 181 -6.54 21.32 -4.09
N ALA A 182 -7.52 22.05 -3.56
CA ALA A 182 -8.48 21.47 -2.64
C ALA A 182 -9.24 20.32 -3.30
N GLY A 183 -9.31 19.16 -2.63
CA GLY A 183 -9.94 17.98 -3.19
C GLY A 183 -9.52 16.68 -2.51
N ASN A 184 -10.07 15.57 -3.00
CA ASN A 184 -9.75 14.22 -2.55
C ASN A 184 -8.81 13.54 -3.54
N TYR A 185 -7.69 13.03 -3.02
CA TYR A 185 -6.66 12.34 -3.79
C TYR A 185 -6.65 10.87 -3.35
N PRO A 186 -7.32 9.96 -4.07
CA PRO A 186 -7.31 8.53 -3.76
C PRO A 186 -5.91 7.94 -3.94
N ILE A 187 -5.50 7.01 -3.10
CA ILE A 187 -4.21 6.32 -3.19
C ILE A 187 -4.48 4.83 -3.02
N THR A 188 -4.02 3.98 -3.93
CA THR A 188 -4.18 2.53 -3.79
C THR A 188 -2.82 1.91 -3.53
N LEU A 189 -2.67 1.24 -2.39
CA LEU A 189 -1.45 0.50 -2.06
C LEU A 189 -1.56 -0.94 -2.55
N HIS A 190 -0.43 -1.52 -2.95
CA HIS A 190 -0.31 -2.91 -3.35
C HIS A 190 0.81 -3.59 -2.57
N ALA A 191 0.50 -4.75 -1.99
CA ALA A 191 1.47 -5.68 -1.43
C ALA A 191 1.48 -6.96 -2.27
N LEU A 192 2.65 -7.36 -2.78
CA LEU A 192 2.80 -8.44 -3.76
C LEU A 192 3.84 -9.47 -3.30
N ALA A 193 3.51 -10.76 -3.41
CA ALA A 193 4.44 -11.87 -3.20
C ALA A 193 4.14 -13.00 -4.20
N GLY A 194 4.90 -13.08 -5.30
CA GLY A 194 4.59 -13.98 -6.41
C GLY A 194 3.23 -13.65 -7.02
N ASP A 195 2.31 -14.63 -7.02
CA ASP A 195 0.93 -14.46 -7.51
C ASP A 195 -0.05 -13.94 -6.44
N ILE A 196 0.43 -13.70 -5.20
CA ILE A 196 -0.40 -13.23 -4.08
C ILE A 196 -0.40 -11.71 -4.05
N LYS A 197 -1.59 -11.13 -3.86
CA LYS A 197 -1.80 -9.68 -3.79
C LYS A 197 -2.70 -9.30 -2.62
N ALA A 198 -2.38 -8.20 -1.96
CA ALA A 198 -3.31 -7.43 -1.14
C ALA A 198 -3.36 -5.98 -1.62
N ASP A 199 -4.54 -5.38 -1.53
CA ASP A 199 -4.80 -3.99 -1.94
C ASP A 199 -5.39 -3.21 -0.75
N LEU A 200 -5.06 -1.92 -0.65
CA LEU A 200 -5.64 -1.03 0.36
C LEU A 200 -5.82 0.37 -0.21
N ASP A 201 -7.06 0.86 -0.19
CA ASP A 201 -7.39 2.22 -0.61
C ASP A 201 -7.27 3.22 0.55
N LEU A 202 -6.63 4.34 0.26
CA LEU A 202 -6.40 5.48 1.14
C LEU A 202 -6.89 6.77 0.45
N THR A 203 -7.02 7.85 1.21
CA THR A 203 -7.41 9.15 0.66
C THR A 203 -6.70 10.30 1.38
N ALA A 204 -5.98 11.12 0.63
CA ALA A 204 -5.53 12.42 1.09
C ALA A 204 -6.59 13.47 0.75
N GLU A 205 -7.21 14.05 1.78
CA GLU A 205 -8.16 15.16 1.67
C GLU A 205 -7.40 16.48 1.84
N VAL A 206 -7.24 17.22 0.75
CA VAL A 206 -6.55 18.51 0.73
C VAL A 206 -7.55 19.63 0.94
N VAL A 207 -7.29 20.48 1.93
CA VAL A 207 -8.05 21.71 2.16
C VAL A 207 -7.20 22.90 1.77
N GLY A 208 -7.55 23.52 0.64
CA GLY A 208 -6.94 24.75 0.16
C GLY A 208 -7.60 26.01 0.71
N GLN A 209 -7.01 27.16 0.36
CA GLN A 209 -7.57 28.49 0.61
C GLN A 209 -7.46 29.34 -0.65
N PRO A 210 -8.43 30.24 -0.93
CA PRO A 210 -8.30 31.20 -2.00
C PRO A 210 -7.30 32.29 -1.62
N THR A 211 -6.52 32.75 -2.61
CA THR A 211 -5.62 33.90 -2.46
C THR A 211 -5.80 34.76 -3.70
N LEU A 212 -6.32 35.98 -3.54
CA LEU A 212 -6.52 36.88 -4.66
C LEU A 212 -5.37 37.88 -4.80
N THR A 213 -4.88 38.04 -6.02
CA THR A 213 -3.96 39.11 -6.42
C THR A 213 -4.68 40.07 -7.35
N VAL A 214 -4.30 41.35 -7.28
CA VAL A 214 -4.84 42.40 -8.15
C VAL A 214 -3.68 43.06 -8.88
N SER A 215 -3.72 43.06 -10.21
CA SER A 215 -2.64 43.55 -11.08
C SER A 215 -3.19 44.29 -12.31
N ALA A 216 -2.30 44.78 -13.18
CA ALA A 216 -2.66 45.32 -14.49
C ALA A 216 -2.16 44.37 -15.60
N PRO A 217 -2.81 44.32 -16.78
CA PRO A 217 -2.46 43.38 -17.85
C PRO A 217 -0.99 43.44 -18.31
N ASP A 218 -0.38 44.62 -18.26
CA ASP A 218 1.02 44.88 -18.62
C ASP A 218 1.93 45.06 -17.39
N GLY A 219 1.41 44.80 -16.19
CA GLY A 219 2.08 45.03 -14.91
C GLY A 219 2.25 46.51 -14.53
N ARG A 220 1.80 47.45 -15.37
CA ARG A 220 1.94 48.89 -15.13
C ARG A 220 0.78 49.39 -14.26
N LEU A 221 1.10 49.77 -13.03
CA LEU A 221 0.12 50.33 -12.07
C LEU A 221 -0.01 51.87 -12.17
N SER A 222 0.21 52.43 -13.37
CA SER A 222 0.04 53.86 -13.65
C SER A 222 -0.72 54.07 -14.96
N ALA A 223 -1.54 55.12 -14.99
CA ALA A 223 -2.32 55.49 -16.15
C ALA A 223 -2.59 57.00 -16.17
N ASP A 224 -2.80 57.54 -17.37
CA ASP A 224 -3.18 58.93 -17.56
C ASP A 224 -4.71 59.08 -17.50
N ALA A 225 -5.19 60.04 -16.72
CA ALA A 225 -6.59 60.42 -16.66
C ALA A 225 -6.75 61.93 -16.75
N TYR A 226 -7.86 62.39 -17.32
CA TYR A 226 -8.11 63.81 -17.57
C TYR A 226 -9.31 64.29 -16.78
N ALA A 227 -9.22 65.51 -16.23
CA ALA A 227 -10.32 66.15 -15.50
C ALA A 227 -11.64 66.12 -16.28
N GLY A 228 -12.71 65.66 -15.63
CA GLY A 228 -14.08 65.59 -16.19
C GLY A 228 -14.26 64.55 -17.30
N ARG A 229 -13.34 63.59 -17.47
CA ARG A 229 -13.42 62.54 -18.49
C ARG A 229 -13.35 61.16 -17.85
N ASP A 230 -14.22 60.25 -18.31
CA ASP A 230 -14.14 58.84 -17.94
C ASP A 230 -12.91 58.18 -18.56
N THR A 231 -12.11 57.55 -17.71
CA THR A 231 -10.95 56.76 -18.10
C THR A 231 -11.17 55.31 -17.64
N PRO A 232 -11.45 54.36 -18.55
CA PRO A 232 -11.53 52.95 -18.22
C PRO A 232 -10.12 52.36 -18.06
N LEU A 233 -9.85 51.79 -16.89
CA LEU A 233 -8.59 51.12 -16.56
C LEU A 233 -8.83 49.62 -16.40
N LYS A 234 -8.04 48.80 -17.08
CA LYS A 234 -8.11 47.33 -16.96
C LYS A 234 -7.34 46.86 -15.73
N VAL A 235 -8.00 46.04 -14.93
CA VAL A 235 -7.46 45.40 -13.74
C VAL A 235 -7.64 43.90 -13.89
N ILE A 236 -6.62 43.12 -13.53
CA ILE A 236 -6.69 41.66 -13.49
C ILE A 236 -6.83 41.24 -12.04
N VAL A 237 -7.83 40.41 -11.76
CA VAL A 237 -8.00 39.72 -10.47
C VAL A 237 -7.71 38.25 -10.71
N GLU A 238 -6.67 37.73 -10.07
CA GLU A 238 -6.22 36.34 -10.24
C GLU A 238 -6.32 35.60 -8.90
N ASN A 239 -6.75 34.34 -8.93
CA ASN A 239 -6.71 33.46 -7.76
C ASN A 239 -5.44 32.61 -7.79
N THR A 240 -4.44 33.01 -7.01
CA THR A 240 -3.18 32.28 -6.82
C THR A 240 -3.23 31.28 -5.67
N GLY A 241 -4.39 31.12 -5.03
CA GLY A 241 -4.62 30.14 -3.98
C GLY A 241 -4.84 28.72 -4.51
N THR A 242 -5.22 27.83 -3.60
CA THR A 242 -5.43 26.40 -3.87
C THR A 242 -6.89 25.97 -3.73
N ALA A 243 -7.79 26.89 -3.40
CA ALA A 243 -9.24 26.69 -3.42
C ALA A 243 -9.95 27.79 -4.21
N PRO A 244 -11.15 27.52 -4.77
CA PRO A 244 -11.94 28.53 -5.46
C PRO A 244 -12.24 29.74 -4.57
N ALA A 245 -12.06 30.94 -5.10
CA ALA A 245 -12.54 32.17 -4.47
C ALA A 245 -13.99 32.39 -4.90
N ARG A 246 -14.91 32.62 -3.97
CA ARG A 246 -16.35 32.79 -4.25
C ARG A 246 -16.86 34.14 -3.76
N GLY A 247 -17.85 34.70 -4.46
CA GLY A 247 -18.52 35.95 -4.12
C GLY A 247 -17.53 37.11 -3.94
N ILE A 248 -16.65 37.32 -4.90
CA ILE A 248 -15.60 38.34 -4.82
C ILE A 248 -16.21 39.72 -5.04
N GLU A 249 -16.12 40.59 -4.04
CA GLU A 249 -16.48 42.00 -4.15
C GLU A 249 -15.26 42.82 -4.60
N ILE A 250 -15.44 43.65 -5.64
CA ILE A 250 -14.44 44.59 -6.10
C ILE A 250 -14.72 45.98 -5.51
N SER A 251 -13.73 46.54 -4.85
CA SER A 251 -13.83 47.85 -4.21
C SER A 251 -12.56 48.67 -4.44
N GLY A 252 -12.65 49.97 -4.15
CA GLY A 252 -11.49 50.84 -4.27
C GLY A 252 -11.62 52.12 -3.46
N SER A 253 -10.56 52.91 -3.50
CA SER A 253 -10.52 54.24 -2.90
C SER A 253 -9.91 55.23 -3.87
N GLN A 254 -10.53 56.40 -3.99
CA GLN A 254 -10.19 57.46 -4.92
C GLN A 254 -9.97 58.79 -4.19
N PRO A 255 -9.27 59.75 -4.83
CA PRO A 255 -9.19 61.12 -4.32
C PRO A 255 -10.57 61.77 -4.14
N ASN A 256 -10.65 62.75 -3.24
CA ASN A 256 -11.91 63.45 -2.97
C ASN A 256 -12.48 64.11 -4.23
N GLY A 257 -13.79 63.92 -4.45
CA GLY A 257 -14.53 64.48 -5.58
C GLY A 257 -14.37 63.70 -6.89
N TRP A 258 -13.60 62.61 -6.92
CA TRP A 258 -13.53 61.70 -8.06
C TRP A 258 -14.60 60.60 -7.92
N ALA A 259 -15.04 60.05 -9.05
CA ALA A 259 -15.85 58.84 -9.07
C ALA A 259 -15.00 57.62 -9.48
N LEU A 260 -15.33 56.47 -8.90
CA LEU A 260 -14.72 55.18 -9.20
C LEU A 260 -15.82 54.11 -9.14
N ASP A 261 -16.01 53.40 -10.24
CA ASP A 261 -16.88 52.23 -10.32
C ASP A 261 -16.18 51.07 -11.04
N PHE A 262 -16.72 49.86 -10.88
CA PHE A 262 -16.12 48.63 -11.40
C PHE A 262 -17.11 47.84 -12.24
N THR A 263 -16.66 47.33 -13.38
CA THR A 263 -17.43 46.45 -14.27
C THR A 263 -16.64 45.17 -14.57
N PRO A 264 -17.06 44.01 -14.04
CA PRO A 264 -18.13 43.81 -13.06
C PRO A 264 -17.74 44.30 -11.65
N ALA A 265 -18.73 44.66 -10.83
CA ALA A 265 -18.51 45.04 -9.42
C ALA A 265 -18.39 43.82 -8.49
N GLN A 266 -18.91 42.67 -8.92
CA GLN A 266 -18.85 41.40 -8.20
C GLN A 266 -18.51 40.27 -9.18
N ILE A 267 -17.71 39.31 -8.74
CA ILE A 267 -17.35 38.10 -9.49
C ILE A 267 -17.85 36.90 -8.68
N ASP A 268 -18.61 36.01 -9.31
CA ASP A 268 -19.21 34.86 -8.63
C ASP A 268 -18.15 33.88 -8.13
N GLU A 269 -17.18 33.55 -8.98
CA GLU A 269 -16.14 32.58 -8.67
C GLU A 269 -14.89 32.79 -9.54
N ILE A 270 -13.72 32.52 -8.95
CA ILE A 270 -12.46 32.37 -9.67
C ILE A 270 -11.78 31.09 -9.16
N ASP A 271 -11.67 30.09 -10.04
CA ASP A 271 -10.96 28.84 -9.74
C ASP A 271 -9.45 29.07 -9.51
N PRO A 272 -8.76 28.18 -8.78
CA PRO A 272 -7.31 28.25 -8.61
C PRO A 272 -6.56 28.35 -9.95
N GLY A 273 -5.65 29.32 -10.06
CA GLY A 273 -4.87 29.61 -11.26
C GLY A 273 -5.63 30.31 -12.39
N GLN A 274 -6.89 30.70 -12.17
CA GLN A 274 -7.67 31.48 -13.12
C GLN A 274 -7.67 32.97 -12.77
N GLN A 275 -8.02 33.79 -13.76
CA GLN A 275 -8.10 35.24 -13.62
C GLN A 275 -9.30 35.83 -14.37
N VAL A 276 -9.77 36.98 -13.90
CA VAL A 276 -10.86 37.76 -14.50
C VAL A 276 -10.40 39.20 -14.71
N GLU A 277 -10.73 39.75 -15.88
CA GLU A 277 -10.52 41.18 -16.16
C GLU A 277 -11.70 42.00 -15.61
N VAL A 278 -11.39 43.02 -14.83
CA VAL A 278 -12.33 44.01 -14.31
C VAL A 278 -11.95 45.38 -14.86
N THR A 279 -12.94 46.12 -15.36
CA THR A 279 -12.74 47.51 -15.76
C THR A 279 -13.03 48.43 -14.57
N ALA A 280 -12.03 49.18 -14.12
CA ALA A 280 -12.19 50.28 -13.18
C ALA A 280 -12.45 51.58 -13.97
N ASN A 281 -13.67 52.10 -13.90
CA ASN A 281 -14.03 53.36 -14.56
C ASN A 281 -13.71 54.51 -13.61
N VAL A 282 -12.73 55.32 -13.97
CA VAL A 282 -12.26 56.46 -13.17
C VAL A 282 -12.77 57.75 -13.79
N HIS A 283 -13.41 58.59 -12.99
CA HIS A 283 -13.82 59.93 -13.40
C HIS A 283 -13.17 60.98 -12.48
N PRO A 284 -12.05 61.59 -12.89
CA PRO A 284 -11.45 62.69 -12.14
C PRO A 284 -12.39 63.90 -12.10
N ALA A 285 -12.40 64.61 -10.97
CA ALA A 285 -13.23 65.82 -10.84
C ALA A 285 -12.97 66.84 -11.96
N ASP A 286 -13.99 67.59 -12.39
CA ASP A 286 -13.90 68.60 -13.46
C ASP A 286 -12.79 69.65 -13.25
N LYS A 287 -12.44 69.90 -11.99
CA LYS A 287 -11.42 70.87 -11.56
C LYS A 287 -10.22 70.19 -10.90
N ALA A 288 -9.95 68.92 -11.22
CA ALA A 288 -8.76 68.23 -10.76
C ALA A 288 -7.49 68.98 -11.19
N VAL A 289 -6.52 69.07 -10.28
CA VAL A 289 -5.22 69.72 -10.54
C VAL A 289 -4.29 68.71 -11.22
N ALA A 290 -3.39 69.17 -12.08
CA ALA A 290 -2.39 68.29 -12.67
C ALA A 290 -1.42 67.77 -11.59
N GLY A 291 -1.20 66.46 -11.56
CA GLY A 291 -0.29 65.80 -10.63
C GLY A 291 -0.55 64.30 -10.55
N ASP A 292 0.23 63.64 -9.71
CA ASP A 292 0.11 62.20 -9.47
C ASP A 292 -0.88 61.95 -8.32
N TYR A 293 -1.87 61.10 -8.59
CA TYR A 293 -2.85 60.68 -7.61
C TYR A 293 -2.78 59.18 -7.40
N MET A 294 -2.95 58.75 -6.15
CA MET A 294 -2.96 57.33 -5.80
C MET A 294 -4.40 56.87 -5.62
N MET A 295 -4.71 55.72 -6.22
CA MET A 295 -5.95 54.99 -6.02
C MET A 295 -5.62 53.60 -5.51
N THR A 296 -6.54 52.99 -4.78
CA THR A 296 -6.41 51.58 -4.37
C THR A 296 -7.55 50.79 -4.98
N VAL A 297 -7.25 49.60 -5.51
CA VAL A 297 -8.24 48.60 -5.92
C VAL A 297 -8.04 47.38 -5.04
N ARG A 298 -9.13 46.78 -4.57
CA ARG A 298 -9.14 45.59 -3.73
C ARG A 298 -10.16 44.59 -4.26
N ALA A 299 -9.83 43.32 -4.17
CA ALA A 299 -10.75 42.21 -4.40
C ALA A 299 -10.86 41.42 -3.10
N LYS A 300 -12.08 41.19 -2.60
CA LYS A 300 -12.32 40.46 -1.35
C LYS A 300 -13.31 39.32 -1.56
N PRO A 301 -12.95 38.06 -1.30
CA PRO A 301 -13.91 36.95 -1.30
C PRO A 301 -14.93 37.08 -0.17
N ALA A 302 -16.14 36.55 -0.36
CA ALA A 302 -17.17 36.51 0.67
C ALA A 302 -16.78 35.61 1.86
N ASP A 303 -16.03 34.54 1.59
CA ASP A 303 -15.65 33.49 2.56
C ASP A 303 -14.24 33.69 3.18
N ALA A 304 -13.71 34.92 3.14
CA ALA A 304 -12.37 35.27 3.64
C ALA A 304 -12.35 35.85 5.07
#